data_AF-A0A395JE97-F1
#
_entry.id   AF-A0A395JE97-F1
#
_cell.length_a   1.000
_cell.length_b   1.000
_cell.length_c   1.000
_cell.angle_alpha   90.00
_cell.angle_beta   90.00
_cell.angle_gamma   90.00
#
_symmetry.space_group_name_H-M   'P 1'
#
loop_
_entity.id
_entity.type
_entity.pdbx_description
1 polymer ?
#
loop_
_entity_poly.entity_id
_entity_poly.type
_entity_poly.pdbx_seq_one_letter_code
_entity_poly.pdbx_strand_id
1 'polypeptide(L)'
;MSGIRWFAIDWVKNGYQAAIYETADLGNKEFLDFPEFGPLDPNVEFGDPNRTIESPDIDRLFELLEIEFPGCTNKLVNQFISQYEYLDYIQGGRK
;
A
#
# COMPACT_ATOMS: atom_id res chain seq x y z
N MET A 1 8.96 2.66 -15.66
CA MET A 1 9.44 2.41 -14.29
C MET A 1 8.58 1.31 -13.69
N SER A 2 9.17 0.38 -12.93
CA SER A 2 8.40 -0.50 -12.05
C SER A 2 8.00 0.28 -10.80
N GLY A 3 6.84 -0.04 -10.24
CA GLY A 3 6.35 0.58 -9.01
C GLY A 3 5.84 -0.47 -8.04
N ILE A 4 5.63 -0.04 -6.80
CA ILE A 4 5.12 -0.85 -5.70
C ILE A 4 3.70 -0.37 -5.43
N ARG A 5 2.75 -1.30 -5.41
CA ARG A 5 1.41 -1.02 -4.91
C ARG A 5 1.31 -1.45 -3.46
N TRP A 6 0.79 -0.58 -2.62
CA TRP A 6 0.56 -0.87 -1.22
C TRP A 6 -0.70 -0.18 -0.70
N PHE A 7 -1.17 -0.64 0.45
CA PHE A 7 -2.42 -0.21 1.06
C PHE A 7 -2.14 0.28 2.48
N ALA A 8 -2.70 1.42 2.86
CA ALA A 8 -2.85 1.81 4.26
C ALA A 8 -4.32 1.68 4.63
N ILE A 9 -4.60 1.04 5.77
CA ILE A 9 -5.97 0.88 6.27
C ILE A 9 -6.06 1.55 7.62
N ASP A 10 -6.93 2.55 7.73
CA ASP A 10 -7.05 3.41 8.89
C ASP A 10 -8.51 3.58 9.32
N TRP A 11 -8.73 3.87 10.59
CA TRP A 11 -10.03 4.30 11.09
C TRP A 11 -10.23 5.79 10.77
N VAL A 12 -11.35 6.10 10.14
CA VAL A 12 -11.81 7.46 9.82
C VAL A 12 -13.12 7.75 10.56
N LYS A 13 -13.59 9.00 10.50
CA LYS A 13 -14.72 9.49 11.32
C LYS A 13 -15.94 8.57 11.36
N ASN A 14 -16.26 7.88 10.26
CA ASN A 14 -17.45 7.05 10.11
C ASN A 14 -17.16 5.59 9.71
N GLY A 15 -15.97 5.06 10.00
CA GLY A 15 -15.61 3.68 9.67
C GLY A 15 -14.14 3.52 9.32
N TYR A 16 -13.89 2.78 8.25
CA TYR A 16 -12.56 2.44 7.77
C TYR A 16 -12.32 2.99 6.37
N GLN A 17 -11.09 3.39 6.11
CA GLN A 17 -10.61 3.79 4.80
C GLN A 17 -9.41 2.94 4.41
N ALA A 18 -9.41 2.42 3.19
CA ALA A 18 -8.23 1.91 2.54
C ALA A 18 -7.70 2.97 1.56
N ALA A 19 -6.50 3.46 1.81
CA ALA A 19 -5.75 4.32 0.91
C ALA A 19 -4.83 3.44 0.05
N ILE A 20 -4.96 3.54 -1.28
CA ILE A 20 -4.19 2.77 -2.26
C ILE A 20 -3.11 3.67 -2.85
N TYR A 21 -1.87 3.22 -2.73
CA TYR A 21 -0.70 3.93 -3.21
C TYR A 21 0.01 3.13 -4.29
N GLU A 22 0.48 3.81 -5.32
CA GLU A 22 1.40 3.31 -6.34
C GLU A 22 2.65 4.19 -6.28
N THR A 23 3.71 3.68 -5.66
CA THR A 23 4.97 4.41 -5.47
C THR A 23 6.04 3.90 -6.42
N ALA A 24 7.00 4.76 -6.77
CA ALA A 24 8.14 4.34 -7.57
C ALA A 24 9.00 3.33 -6.80
N ASP A 25 9.48 2.26 -7.45
CA ASP A 25 10.38 1.28 -6.82
C ASP A 25 11.84 1.80 -6.83
N LEU A 26 12.16 2.72 -5.92
CA LEU A 26 13.47 3.38 -5.83
C LEU A 26 14.40 2.76 -4.78
N GLY A 27 13.87 1.87 -3.95
CA GLY A 27 14.56 1.32 -2.78
C GLY A 27 15.58 0.23 -3.09
N ASN A 28 16.29 -0.19 -2.05
CA ASN A 28 17.21 -1.31 -2.04
C ASN A 28 17.39 -1.82 -0.59
N LYS A 29 18.32 -2.75 -0.35
CA LYS A 29 18.53 -3.34 0.99
C LYS A 29 18.92 -2.33 2.08
N GLU A 30 19.40 -1.15 1.70
CA GLU A 30 19.81 -0.06 2.59
C GLU A 30 18.77 1.07 2.64
N PHE A 31 17.76 1.05 1.77
CA PHE A 31 16.70 2.05 1.71
C PHE A 31 15.35 1.37 1.44
N LEU A 32 14.62 1.08 2.52
CA LEU A 32 13.42 0.25 2.50
C LEU A 32 12.11 1.03 2.66
N ASP A 33 12.20 2.33 2.89
CA ASP A 33 11.05 3.14 3.27
C ASP A 33 10.23 3.55 2.04
N PHE A 34 9.54 2.56 1.45
CA PHE A 34 8.78 2.77 0.22
C PHE A 34 7.67 3.83 0.29
N PRO A 35 7.10 4.19 1.47
CA PRO A 35 6.25 5.38 1.58
C PRO A 35 6.98 6.68 1.23
N GLU A 36 8.31 6.75 1.41
CA GLU A 36 9.12 7.93 1.08
C GLU A 36 9.59 7.98 -0.38
N PHE A 37 9.38 6.93 -1.18
CA PHE A 37 9.86 6.90 -2.57
C PHE A 37 9.09 7.84 -3.50
N GLY A 38 7.92 8.32 -3.05
CA GLY A 38 7.04 9.16 -3.84
C GLY A 38 6.21 8.39 -4.87
N PRO A 39 5.23 9.06 -5.49
CA PRO A 39 4.27 8.42 -6.38
C PRO A 39 4.91 8.02 -7.70
N LEU A 40 4.40 6.93 -8.28
CA LEU A 40 4.75 6.49 -9.63
C LEU A 40 4.14 7.41 -10.69
N ASP A 41 2.93 7.92 -10.44
CA ASP A 41 2.26 8.90 -11.29
C ASP A 41 2.76 10.32 -10.93
N PRO A 42 3.40 11.05 -11.88
CA PRO A 42 3.90 12.40 -11.62
C PRO A 42 2.79 13.44 -11.36
N ASN A 43 1.52 13.11 -11.59
CA ASN A 43 0.40 14.01 -11.31
C ASN A 43 -0.18 13.83 -9.90
N VAL A 44 0.27 12.82 -9.16
CA VAL A 44 -0.13 12.61 -7.76
C VAL A 44 0.84 13.37 -6.85
N GLU A 45 0.33 14.07 -5.85
CA GLU A 45 1.18 14.77 -4.88
C GLU A 45 1.85 13.80 -3.92
N PHE A 46 3.01 14.19 -3.40
CA PHE A 46 3.72 13.37 -2.42
C PHE A 46 2.91 13.23 -1.14
N GLY A 47 2.67 11.98 -0.71
CA GLY A 47 1.87 11.65 0.48
C GLY A 47 0.39 11.39 0.18
N ASP A 48 -0.09 11.76 -1.02
CA ASP A 48 -1.47 11.49 -1.42
C ASP A 48 -1.63 10.07 -1.98
N PRO A 49 -2.72 9.38 -1.63
CA PRO A 49 -3.05 8.12 -2.27
C PRO A 49 -3.53 8.34 -3.69
N ASN A 50 -3.27 7.36 -4.56
CA ASN A 50 -3.84 7.33 -5.91
C ASN A 50 -5.37 7.21 -5.86
N ARG A 51 -5.88 6.49 -4.86
CA ARG A 51 -7.31 6.27 -4.64
C ARG A 51 -7.59 5.91 -3.19
N THR A 52 -8.80 6.20 -2.74
CA THR A 52 -9.32 5.69 -1.47
C THR A 52 -10.60 4.87 -1.67
N ILE A 53 -10.84 3.92 -0.77
CA ILE A 53 -12.10 3.18 -0.65
C ILE A 53 -12.52 3.27 0.81
N GLU A 54 -13.78 3.60 1.07
CA GLU A 54 -14.31 3.75 2.42
C GLU A 54 -15.47 2.78 2.66
N SER A 55 -15.57 2.30 3.91
CA SER A 55 -16.66 1.45 4.37
C SER A 55 -16.91 1.67 5.87
N PRO A 56 -18.16 1.70 6.34
CA PRO A 56 -18.45 1.75 7.77
C PRO A 56 -18.01 0.50 8.53
N ASP A 57 -17.74 -0.60 7.81
CA ASP A 57 -17.45 -1.93 8.34
C ASP A 57 -16.17 -2.49 7.72
N ILE A 58 -15.31 -3.09 8.55
CA ILE A 58 -13.99 -3.58 8.14
C ILE A 58 -14.08 -4.84 7.27
N ASP A 59 -15.00 -5.75 7.57
CA ASP A 59 -15.18 -6.98 6.79
C ASP A 59 -15.64 -6.61 5.37
N ARG A 60 -16.56 -5.64 5.28
CA ARG A 60 -16.99 -5.10 3.99
C ARG A 60 -15.87 -4.39 3.24
N LEU A 61 -14.98 -3.67 3.92
CA LEU A 61 -13.82 -3.06 3.28
C LEU A 61 -12.90 -4.14 2.69
N PHE A 62 -12.65 -5.22 3.43
CA PHE A 62 -11.84 -6.34 2.98
C PHE A 62 -12.47 -7.06 1.79
N GLU A 63 -13.78 -7.30 1.78
CA GLU A 63 -14.48 -7.85 0.62
C GLU A 63 -14.27 -7.00 -0.63
N LEU A 64 -14.43 -5.68 -0.51
CA LEU A 64 -14.23 -4.75 -1.62
C LEU A 64 -12.79 -4.78 -2.15
N LEU A 65 -11.82 -4.82 -1.23
CA LEU A 65 -10.41 -4.92 -1.58
C LEU A 65 -10.07 -6.25 -2.26
N GLU A 66 -10.58 -7.38 -1.77
CA GLU A 66 -10.33 -8.71 -2.37
C GLU A 66 -10.97 -8.89 -3.75
N ILE A 67 -12.10 -8.22 -4.02
CA ILE A 67 -12.71 -8.21 -5.36
C ILE A 67 -11.81 -7.49 -6.36
N GLU A 68 -11.21 -6.37 -5.96
CA GLU A 68 -10.39 -5.54 -6.84
C GLU A 68 -8.92 -5.99 -6.90
N PHE A 69 -8.39 -6.45 -5.77
CA PHE A 69 -7.01 -6.86 -5.56
C PHE A 69 -6.95 -8.24 -4.86
N PRO A 70 -7.19 -9.34 -5.60
CA PRO A 70 -7.25 -10.67 -5.01
C PRO A 70 -6.00 -11.04 -4.20
N GLY A 71 -6.22 -11.45 -2.96
CA GLY A 71 -5.23 -11.90 -1.99
C GLY A 71 -4.53 -10.79 -1.21
N CYS A 72 -4.90 -9.52 -1.37
CA CYS A 72 -4.20 -8.40 -0.71
C CYS A 72 -4.36 -8.42 0.81
N THR A 73 -5.49 -8.91 1.33
CA THR A 73 -5.77 -8.94 2.78
C THR A 73 -4.98 -10.01 3.52
N ASN A 74 -4.42 -10.99 2.81
CA ASN A 74 -3.58 -12.04 3.40
C ASN A 74 -2.19 -11.56 3.82
N LYS A 75 -1.81 -10.31 3.46
CA LYS A 75 -0.48 -9.74 3.71
C LYS A 75 -0.52 -8.44 4.50
N LEU A 76 -1.57 -8.23 5.30
CA LEU A 76 -1.67 -7.06 6.15
C LEU A 76 -0.67 -7.14 7.30
N VAL A 77 0.14 -6.09 7.43
CA VAL A 77 1.12 -5.90 8.52
C VAL A 77 0.92 -4.53 9.14
N ASN A 78 1.43 -4.33 10.35
CA ASN A 78 1.46 -3.00 10.94
C ASN A 78 2.30 -2.07 10.06
N GLN A 79 1.85 -0.82 9.88
CA GLN A 79 2.50 0.16 8.99
C GLN A 79 4.01 0.31 9.26
N PHE A 80 4.42 0.32 10.53
CA PHE A 80 5.83 0.44 10.95
C PHE A 80 6.70 -0.82 10.70
N ILE A 81 6.08 -1.92 10.27
CA ILE A 81 6.77 -3.19 9.95
C ILE A 81 6.85 -3.39 8.43
N SER A 82 6.15 -2.57 7.64
CA SER A 82 6.05 -2.72 6.17
C SER A 82 7.40 -2.71 5.44
N GLN A 83 8.44 -2.08 6.00
CA GLN A 83 9.80 -2.09 5.46
C GLN A 83 10.39 -3.51 5.33
N TYR A 84 10.03 -4.43 6.23
CA TYR A 84 10.48 -5.83 6.14
C TYR A 84 9.82 -6.56 4.97
N GLU A 85 8.53 -6.29 4.70
CA GLU A 85 7.84 -6.88 3.55
C GLU A 85 8.42 -6.40 2.23
N TYR A 86 8.85 -5.14 2.18
CA TYR A 86 9.57 -4.62 1.03
C TYR A 86 10.98 -5.21 0.89
N LEU A 87 11.69 -5.46 2.00
CA LEU A 87 12.95 -6.21 1.97
C LEU A 87 12.76 -7.62 1.40
N ASP A 88 11.72 -8.32 1.85
CA ASP A 88 11.38 -9.67 1.36
C ASP A 88 10.99 -9.64 -0.12
N TYR A 89 10.26 -8.62 -0.57
CA TYR A 89 9.97 -8.37 -1.99
C TYR A 89 11.25 -8.20 -2.82
N ILE A 90 12.22 -7.40 -2.35
CA ILE A 90 13.52 -7.22 -3.01
C ILE A 90 14.28 -8.56 -3.06
N GLN A 91 14.35 -9.28 -1.95
CA GLN A 91 15.07 -10.56 -1.86
C GLN A 91 14.42 -11.66 -2.72
N GLY A 92 13.10 -11.62 -2.86
CA GLY A 92 12.32 -12.48 -3.76
C GLY A 92 12.50 -12.17 -5.25
N GLY A 93 13.27 -11.13 -5.59
CA GLY A 93 13.65 -10.78 -6.96
C GLY A 93 12.70 -9.82 -7.67
N ARG A 94 11.92 -9.00 -6.94
CA ARG A 94 10.98 -7.98 -7.48
C ARG A 94 10.06 -8.55 -8.57
N LYS A 95 9.00 -9.25 -8.15
CA LYS A 95 8.05 -9.91 -9.06
C LYS A 95 6.77 -9.13 -9.25
#